data_AF-A0A257MP95-F1
#
_entry.id   AF-A0A257MP95-F1
#
_cell.length_a   1.000
_cell.length_b   1.000
_cell.length_c   1.000
_cell.angle_alpha   90.00
_cell.angle_beta   90.00
_cell.angle_gamma   90.00
#
_symmetry.space_group_name_H-M   'P 1'
#
loop_
_entity.id
_entity.type
_entity.pdbx_description
1 polymer ?
#
loop_
_entity_poly.entity_id
_entity_poly.type
_entity_poly.pdbx_seq_one_letter_code
_entity_poly.pdbx_strand_id
1 'polypeptide(L)'
;GKTLIISTHDVDLAYRWADEVILMKDGDVIRRGSGPEVFMDGNLIRDARLKLPMVVDIYQELASRGIASEGKPPRNILELCDLLQPRGSVGDGSVGKIYICDADGSDEKQILAIMDKIGKGCFKGAMGTSAKLLAERCGIPLDFTYGVIDKCILKALIGKDALIMTSGGMVEHTMKRISDYGRESGVVIYAVRLRRCENSEIYGMESTSSITRNP
;
A
#
# COMPACT_ATOMS: atom_id res chain seq x y z
N GLY A 1 20.13 15.42 0.09
CA GLY A 1 19.50 14.37 0.91
C GLY A 1 19.19 14.91 2.28
N LYS A 2 18.18 14.37 2.97
CA LYS A 2 17.90 14.65 4.39
C LYS A 2 17.95 13.31 5.13
N THR A 3 18.57 13.27 6.30
CA THR A 3 18.55 12.11 7.19
C THR A 3 17.51 12.37 8.27
N LEU A 4 16.56 11.44 8.44
CA LEU A 4 15.51 11.53 9.46
C LEU A 4 15.81 10.51 10.56
N ILE A 5 15.87 10.98 11.80
CA ILE A 5 16.02 10.12 12.98
C ILE A 5 14.69 10.17 13.74
N ILE A 6 14.13 8.99 14.01
CA ILE A 6 12.88 8.84 14.76
C ILE A 6 13.15 7.94 15.96
N SER A 7 12.78 8.39 17.15
CA SER A 7 12.67 7.54 18.33
C SER A 7 11.21 7.15 18.51
N THR A 8 10.91 5.85 18.53
CA THR A 8 9.55 5.33 18.68
C THR A 8 9.56 3.99 19.41
N HIS A 9 8.45 3.68 20.08
CA HIS A 9 8.15 2.36 20.62
C HIS A 9 7.24 1.53 19.69
N ASP A 10 6.77 2.15 18.60
CA ASP A 10 5.98 1.49 17.56
C ASP A 10 6.94 0.72 16.62
N VAL A 11 7.10 -0.57 16.93
CA VAL A 11 7.96 -1.49 16.19
C VAL A 11 7.45 -1.76 14.77
N ASP A 12 6.14 -1.71 14.53
CA ASP A 12 5.56 -1.89 13.20
C ASP A 12 5.90 -0.70 12.29
N LEU A 13 5.84 0.52 12.84
CA LEU A 13 6.30 1.71 12.14
C LEU A 13 7.81 1.63 11.85
N ALA A 14 8.62 1.34 12.87
CA ALA A 14 10.07 1.26 12.74
C ALA A 14 10.48 0.21 11.69
N TYR A 15 9.94 -0.99 11.78
CA TYR A 15 10.26 -2.10 10.88
C TYR A 15 9.86 -1.82 9.42
N ARG A 16 8.71 -1.16 9.22
CA ARG A 16 8.20 -0.88 7.87
C ARG A 16 8.93 0.28 7.18
N TRP A 17 9.38 1.28 7.93
CA TRP A 17 9.90 2.54 7.35
C TRP A 17 11.41 2.71 7.47
N ALA A 18 12.04 2.14 8.49
CA ALA A 18 13.44 2.43 8.74
C ALA A 18 14.36 1.65 7.80
N ASP A 19 15.26 2.38 7.13
CA ASP A 19 16.40 1.78 6.44
C ASP A 19 17.35 1.11 7.45
N GLU A 20 17.53 1.75 8.61
CA GLU A 20 18.37 1.29 9.72
C GLU A 20 17.64 1.46 11.06
N VAL A 21 17.72 0.44 11.90
CA VAL A 21 17.12 0.36 13.23
C VAL A 21 18.25 0.27 14.27
N ILE A 22 18.16 1.12 15.29
CA ILE A 22 19.05 1.10 16.46
C ILE A 22 18.18 0.71 17.66
N LEU A 23 18.47 -0.45 18.24
CA LEU A 23 17.78 -0.95 19.41
C LEU A 23 18.57 -0.56 20.66
N MET A 24 17.89 0.10 21.60
CA MET A 24 18.50 0.58 22.85
C MET A 24 17.81 -0.04 24.06
N LYS A 25 18.59 -0.32 25.10
CA LYS A 25 18.11 -0.82 26.40
C LYS A 25 19.02 -0.28 27.50
N ASP A 26 18.42 0.21 28.59
CA ASP A 26 19.13 0.68 29.79
C ASP A 26 20.24 1.72 29.52
N GLY A 27 20.07 2.55 28.47
CA GLY A 27 21.02 3.58 28.06
C GLY A 27 22.05 3.14 27.02
N ASP A 28 22.13 1.84 26.73
CA ASP A 28 23.09 1.26 25.79
C ASP A 28 22.45 0.85 24.46
N VAL A 29 23.25 0.87 23.39
CA VAL A 29 22.87 0.29 22.09
C VAL A 29 23.14 -1.20 22.13
N ILE A 30 22.08 -2.01 22.10
CA ILE A 30 22.17 -3.47 22.16
C ILE A 30 22.18 -4.12 20.76
N ARG A 31 21.68 -3.42 19.74
CA ARG A 31 21.75 -3.86 18.34
C ARG A 31 21.61 -2.69 17.38
N ARG A 32 22.27 -2.80 16.23
CA ARG A 32 22.12 -1.90 15.09
C ARG A 32 22.12 -2.73 13.80
N GLY A 33 21.21 -2.42 12.88
CA GLY A 33 21.11 -3.10 11.59
C GLY A 33 19.82 -2.76 10.86
N SER A 34 19.54 -3.45 9.76
CA SER A 34 18.25 -3.36 9.07
C SER A 34 17.12 -3.95 9.90
N GLY A 35 15.87 -3.62 9.55
CA GLY A 35 14.68 -4.18 10.19
C GLY A 35 14.74 -5.70 10.38
N PRO A 36 14.95 -6.52 9.32
CA PRO A 36 15.06 -7.97 9.46
C PRO A 36 16.19 -8.43 10.39
N GLU A 37 17.37 -7.79 10.35
CA GLU A 37 18.50 -8.15 11.20
C GLU A 37 18.23 -7.88 12.70
N VAL A 38 17.44 -6.85 13.00
CA VAL A 38 17.08 -6.49 14.38
C VAL A 38 15.88 -7.29 14.88
N PHE A 39 14.82 -7.39 14.07
CA PHE A 39 13.53 -7.92 14.50
C PHE A 39 13.36 -9.44 14.29
N MET A 40 14.30 -10.15 13.66
CA MET A 40 14.24 -11.62 13.61
C MET A 40 14.73 -12.31 14.90
N ASP A 41 15.47 -11.59 15.76
CA ASP A 41 15.92 -12.10 17.06
C ASP A 41 14.85 -11.86 18.14
N GLY A 42 13.90 -12.78 18.25
CA GLY A 42 12.80 -12.67 19.21
C GLY A 42 13.23 -12.59 20.67
N ASN A 43 14.41 -13.14 21.04
CA ASN A 43 14.95 -13.01 22.40
C ASN A 43 15.42 -11.58 22.67
N LEU A 44 16.21 -11.02 21.76
CA LEU A 44 16.68 -9.64 21.84
C LEU A 44 15.53 -8.63 21.96
N ILE A 45 14.46 -8.80 21.17
CA ILE A 45 13.30 -7.91 21.18
C ILE A 45 12.53 -8.01 22.50
N ARG A 46 12.33 -9.22 23.04
CA ARG A 46 11.72 -9.44 24.36
C ARG A 46 12.58 -8.86 25.48
N ASP A 47 13.89 -9.04 25.42
CA ASP A 47 14.83 -8.48 26.40
C ASP A 47 14.79 -6.96 26.42
N ALA A 48 14.55 -6.33 25.27
CA ALA A 48 14.30 -4.89 25.13
C ALA A 48 12.89 -4.45 25.58
N ARG A 49 12.06 -5.38 26.08
CA ARG A 49 10.65 -5.17 26.49
C ARG A 49 9.77 -4.67 25.34
N LEU A 50 10.10 -5.04 24.11
CA LEU A 50 9.32 -4.73 22.92
C LEU A 50 8.60 -5.98 22.42
N LYS A 51 7.56 -5.76 21.60
CA LYS A 51 6.93 -6.82 20.82
C LYS A 51 7.63 -6.91 19.46
N LEU A 52 7.48 -8.06 18.79
CA LEU A 52 7.80 -8.15 17.38
C LEU A 52 6.78 -7.33 16.56
N PRO A 53 7.21 -6.73 15.43
CA PRO A 53 6.27 -6.25 14.42
C PRO A 53 5.32 -7.39 14.05
N MET A 54 4.02 -7.09 13.98
CA MET A 54 2.98 -8.11 13.82
C MET A 54 3.20 -8.96 12.55
N VAL A 55 3.66 -8.34 11.47
CA VAL A 55 3.95 -9.03 10.21
C VAL A 55 5.09 -10.04 10.33
N VAL A 56 6.08 -9.76 11.19
CA VAL A 56 7.22 -10.66 11.45
C VAL A 56 6.76 -11.84 12.31
N ASP A 57 6.00 -11.56 13.36
CA ASP A 57 5.45 -12.58 14.27
C ASP A 57 4.58 -13.60 13.50
N ILE A 58 3.66 -13.10 12.67
CA ILE A 58 2.83 -13.95 11.78
C ILE A 58 3.70 -14.75 10.80
N TYR A 59 4.69 -14.11 10.17
CA TYR A 59 5.58 -14.80 9.24
C TYR A 59 6.35 -15.95 9.91
N GLN A 60 6.90 -15.74 11.11
CA GLN A 60 7.61 -16.77 11.85
C GLN A 60 6.71 -17.96 12.19
N GLU A 61 5.46 -17.70 12.61
CA GLU A 61 4.46 -18.74 12.88
C GLU A 61 4.04 -19.52 11.63
N LEU A 62 3.96 -18.86 10.47
CA LEU A 62 3.66 -19.53 9.21
C LEU A 62 4.85 -20.35 8.70
N ALA A 63 6.08 -19.85 8.89
CA ALA A 63 7.31 -20.54 8.49
C ALA A 63 7.54 -21.79 9.35
N SER A 64 7.33 -21.73 10.67
CA SER A 64 7.47 -22.87 11.58
C SER A 64 6.51 -24.02 11.26
N ARG A 65 5.41 -23.74 10.56
CA ARG A 65 4.41 -24.71 10.09
C ARG A 65 4.62 -25.15 8.65
N GLY A 66 5.67 -24.66 7.97
CA GLY A 66 5.95 -24.96 6.56
C GLY A 66 4.96 -24.32 5.57
N ILE A 67 4.18 -23.32 5.99
CA ILE A 67 3.22 -22.60 5.14
C ILE A 67 3.93 -21.48 4.37
N ALA A 68 4.80 -20.74 5.06
CA ALA A 68 5.67 -19.73 4.46
C ALA A 68 7.04 -20.36 4.15
N SER A 69 7.65 -19.97 3.02
CA SER A 69 9.03 -20.37 2.72
C SER A 69 10.00 -19.69 3.68
N GLU A 70 11.03 -20.42 4.12
CA GLU A 70 12.14 -19.82 4.87
C GLU A 70 12.88 -18.80 4.00
N GLY A 71 13.20 -17.65 4.58
CA GLY A 71 13.81 -16.54 3.87
C GLY A 71 13.66 -15.21 4.59
N LYS A 72 13.68 -14.14 3.80
CA LYS A 72 13.56 -12.78 4.31
C LYS A 72 12.11 -12.53 4.78
N PRO A 73 11.90 -12.04 6.02
CA PRO A 73 10.56 -11.71 6.50
C PRO A 73 9.94 -10.57 5.66
N PRO A 74 8.63 -10.61 5.39
CA PRO A 74 7.93 -9.55 4.70
C PRO A 74 7.91 -8.27 5.55
N ARG A 75 7.97 -7.10 4.90
CA ARG A 75 7.91 -5.78 5.59
C ARG A 75 6.50 -5.28 5.85
N ASN A 76 5.52 -5.79 5.11
CA ASN A 76 4.15 -5.32 5.14
C ASN A 76 3.18 -6.43 4.69
N ILE A 77 1.88 -6.17 4.82
CA ILE A 77 0.83 -7.13 4.47
C ILE A 77 0.85 -7.49 2.99
N LEU A 78 1.23 -6.56 2.10
CA LEU A 78 1.28 -6.81 0.67
C LEU A 78 2.37 -7.84 0.34
N GLU A 79 3.57 -7.67 0.87
CA GLU A 79 4.66 -8.65 0.75
C GLU A 79 4.32 -9.99 1.40
N LEU A 80 3.64 -9.98 2.56
CA LEU A 80 3.18 -11.22 3.20
C LEU A 80 2.19 -11.97 2.31
N CYS A 81 1.23 -11.26 1.71
CA CYS A 81 0.29 -11.86 0.77
C CYS A 81 1.02 -12.45 -0.45
N ASP A 82 1.96 -11.71 -1.04
CA ASP A 82 2.74 -12.19 -2.19
C ASP A 82 3.54 -13.46 -1.85
N LEU A 83 4.11 -13.55 -0.66
CA LEU A 83 4.83 -14.73 -0.18
C LEU A 83 3.91 -15.97 -0.08
N LEU A 84 2.65 -15.76 0.30
CA LEU A 84 1.67 -16.82 0.51
C LEU A 84 0.87 -17.19 -0.75
N GLN A 85 1.02 -16.43 -1.84
CA GLN A 85 0.33 -16.76 -3.09
C GLN A 85 0.82 -18.10 -3.62
N PRO A 86 -0.07 -19.07 -3.93
CA PRO A 86 0.36 -20.34 -4.47
C PRO A 86 0.97 -20.13 -5.86
N ARG A 87 2.12 -20.75 -6.11
CA ARG A 87 2.81 -20.70 -7.41
C ARG A 87 1.83 -21.12 -8.52
N GLY A 88 1.56 -20.22 -9.47
CA GLY A 88 0.62 -20.46 -10.57
C GLY A 88 -0.80 -19.91 -10.37
N SER A 89 -1.09 -19.24 -9.25
CA SER A 89 -2.40 -18.63 -8.96
C SER A 89 -2.50 -17.16 -9.36
N VAL A 90 -1.76 -16.74 -10.40
CA VAL A 90 -2.24 -15.57 -11.15
C VAL A 90 -3.40 -16.10 -11.95
N GLY A 91 -4.59 -16.06 -11.33
CA GLY A 91 -5.79 -16.52 -11.98
C GLY A 91 -5.89 -15.89 -13.36
N ASP A 92 -6.41 -16.67 -14.30
CA ASP A 92 -6.94 -16.26 -15.61
C ASP A 92 -8.03 -15.15 -15.52
N GLY A 93 -8.15 -14.48 -14.38
CA GLY A 93 -9.04 -13.37 -14.10
C GLY A 93 -8.36 -12.03 -14.35
N SER A 94 -9.10 -11.11 -14.96
CA SER A 94 -8.67 -9.73 -15.14
C SER A 94 -8.37 -9.05 -13.80
N VAL A 95 -7.16 -8.52 -13.64
CA VAL A 95 -6.79 -7.63 -12.53
C VAL A 95 -7.73 -6.41 -12.54
N GLY A 96 -8.17 -5.98 -11.35
CA GLY A 96 -9.00 -4.78 -11.19
C GLY A 96 -8.26 -3.49 -11.51
N LYS A 97 -9.01 -2.41 -11.75
CA LYS A 97 -8.45 -1.07 -11.99
C LYS A 97 -8.37 -0.28 -10.69
N ILE A 98 -7.31 0.50 -10.54
CA ILE A 98 -7.15 1.46 -9.44
C ILE A 98 -7.36 2.86 -10.00
N TYR A 99 -8.45 3.51 -9.60
CA TYR A 99 -8.74 4.89 -9.93
C TYR A 99 -8.14 5.83 -8.89
N ILE A 100 -7.55 6.93 -9.31
CA ILE A 100 -6.93 7.91 -8.41
C ILE A 100 -7.55 9.26 -8.66
N CYS A 101 -8.09 9.85 -7.61
CA CYS A 101 -8.75 11.14 -7.61
C CYS A 101 -7.99 12.14 -6.73
N ASP A 102 -7.71 13.32 -7.29
CA ASP A 102 -7.15 14.44 -6.57
C ASP A 102 -8.25 15.30 -5.95
N ALA A 103 -8.36 15.28 -4.62
CA ALA A 103 -9.38 15.99 -3.88
C ALA A 103 -9.16 17.51 -3.84
N ASP A 104 -7.95 18.01 -4.07
CA ASP A 104 -7.69 19.47 -4.05
C ASP A 104 -8.19 20.16 -5.33
N GLY A 105 -8.35 19.40 -6.42
CA GLY A 105 -8.78 19.89 -7.73
C GLY A 105 -10.20 19.49 -8.15
N SER A 106 -10.93 18.76 -7.31
CA SER A 106 -12.22 18.15 -7.66
C SER A 106 -13.37 18.75 -6.84
N ASP A 107 -14.51 18.99 -7.50
CA ASP A 107 -15.76 19.36 -6.83
C ASP A 107 -16.66 18.14 -6.58
N GLU A 108 -17.68 18.29 -5.73
CA GLU A 108 -18.60 17.21 -5.36
C GLU A 108 -19.30 16.58 -6.58
N LYS A 109 -19.68 17.40 -7.57
CA LYS A 109 -20.39 16.93 -8.77
C LYS A 109 -19.50 16.00 -9.60
N GLN A 110 -18.22 16.34 -9.73
CA GLN A 110 -17.24 15.53 -10.44
C GLN A 110 -17.04 14.18 -9.75
N ILE A 111 -16.92 14.17 -8.42
CA ILE A 111 -16.77 12.93 -7.66
C ILE A 111 -18.00 12.04 -7.82
N LEU A 112 -19.20 12.60 -7.71
CA LEU A 112 -20.44 11.82 -7.90
C LEU A 112 -20.54 11.26 -9.32
N ALA A 113 -20.19 12.05 -10.35
CA ALA A 113 -20.16 11.58 -11.74
C ALA A 113 -19.13 10.46 -11.97
N ILE A 114 -17.98 10.51 -11.27
CA ILE A 114 -16.99 9.43 -11.24
C ILE A 114 -17.60 8.18 -10.59
N MET A 115 -18.25 8.34 -9.43
CA MET A 115 -18.88 7.24 -8.70
C MET A 115 -20.01 6.56 -9.47
N ASP A 116 -20.75 7.28 -10.30
CA ASP A 116 -21.76 6.69 -11.18
C ASP A 116 -21.15 5.81 -12.28
N LYS A 117 -19.93 6.14 -12.72
CA LYS A 117 -19.19 5.38 -13.75
C LYS A 117 -18.43 4.20 -13.16
N ILE A 118 -17.86 4.38 -11.97
CA ILE A 118 -17.15 3.34 -11.24
C ILE A 118 -18.21 2.47 -10.56
N GLY A 119 -18.45 1.27 -11.12
CA GLY A 119 -19.53 0.39 -10.67
C GLY A 119 -19.62 0.21 -9.15
N LYS A 120 -20.83 -0.03 -8.63
CA LYS A 120 -21.16 -0.05 -7.18
C LYS A 120 -20.28 -0.95 -6.30
N GLY A 121 -19.58 -1.92 -6.88
CA GLY A 121 -18.67 -2.85 -6.18
C GLY A 121 -17.24 -2.36 -5.97
N CYS A 122 -16.92 -1.11 -6.34
CA CYS A 122 -15.58 -0.55 -6.18
C CYS A 122 -15.25 -0.23 -4.72
N PHE A 123 -14.07 -0.66 -4.26
CA PHE A 123 -13.54 -0.32 -2.94
C PHE A 123 -13.05 1.11 -2.90
N LYS A 124 -13.32 1.85 -1.83
CA LYS A 124 -13.04 3.28 -1.73
C LYS A 124 -12.11 3.53 -0.56
N GLY A 125 -11.02 4.26 -0.80
CA GLY A 125 -10.16 4.73 0.27
C GLY A 125 -9.77 6.18 0.10
N ALA A 126 -9.53 6.86 1.22
CA ALA A 126 -9.07 8.25 1.20
C ALA A 126 -7.86 8.48 2.10
N MET A 127 -6.89 9.24 1.58
CA MET A 127 -5.67 9.65 2.28
C MET A 127 -5.54 11.18 2.24
N GLY A 128 -5.19 11.77 3.38
CA GLY A 128 -5.17 13.22 3.56
C GLY A 128 -6.49 13.77 4.11
N THR A 129 -6.41 14.88 4.82
CA THR A 129 -7.58 15.49 5.50
C THR A 129 -8.61 15.97 4.50
N SER A 130 -8.20 16.71 3.45
CA SER A 130 -9.10 17.22 2.42
C SER A 130 -9.85 16.10 1.69
N ALA A 131 -9.17 15.01 1.35
CA ALA A 131 -9.78 13.87 0.67
C ALA A 131 -10.84 13.17 1.52
N LYS A 132 -10.60 13.02 2.83
CA LYS A 132 -11.57 12.43 3.78
C LYS A 132 -12.81 13.30 3.94
N LEU A 133 -12.63 14.62 4.08
CA LEU A 133 -13.72 15.58 4.17
C LEU A 133 -14.56 15.63 2.88
N LEU A 134 -13.91 15.55 1.71
CA LEU A 134 -14.62 15.51 0.43
C LEU A 134 -15.48 14.24 0.30
N ALA A 135 -14.94 13.08 0.71
CA ALA A 135 -15.70 11.83 0.71
C ALA A 135 -16.94 11.92 1.61
N GLU A 136 -16.79 12.48 2.81
CA GLU A 136 -17.89 12.69 3.77
C GLU A 136 -18.97 13.62 3.19
N ARG A 137 -18.58 14.76 2.62
CA ARG A 137 -19.51 15.70 1.97
C ARG A 137 -20.29 15.08 0.81
N CYS A 138 -19.65 14.21 0.04
CA CYS A 138 -20.29 13.50 -1.07
C CYS A 138 -21.14 12.30 -0.60
N GLY A 139 -21.18 11.99 0.70
CA GLY A 139 -21.86 10.81 1.24
C GLY A 139 -21.23 9.48 0.80
N ILE A 140 -19.92 9.48 0.51
CA ILE A 140 -19.21 8.30 0.00
C ILE A 140 -18.65 7.50 1.18
N PRO A 141 -19.14 6.28 1.41
CA PRO A 141 -18.60 5.42 2.46
C PRO A 141 -17.20 4.94 2.06
N LEU A 142 -16.21 5.21 2.91
CA LEU A 142 -14.84 4.77 2.72
C LEU A 142 -14.64 3.40 3.38
N ASP A 143 -14.11 2.45 2.61
CA ASP A 143 -13.65 1.16 3.11
C ASP A 143 -12.31 1.31 3.87
N PHE A 144 -11.44 2.25 3.43
CA PHE A 144 -10.09 2.42 3.98
C PHE A 144 -9.70 3.89 4.21
N THR A 145 -9.10 4.18 5.36
CA THR A 145 -8.56 5.53 5.67
C THR A 145 -7.07 5.52 6.06
N TYR A 146 -6.47 4.33 6.09
CA TYR A 146 -5.06 4.05 6.39
C TYR A 146 -4.55 2.91 5.52
N GLY A 147 -3.28 3.00 5.08
CA GLY A 147 -2.69 2.03 4.16
C GLY A 147 -3.45 1.94 2.84
N VAL A 148 -4.02 3.06 2.39
CA VAL A 148 -4.99 3.11 1.28
C VAL A 148 -4.40 2.51 0.01
N ILE A 149 -3.16 2.89 -0.34
CA ILE A 149 -2.51 2.44 -1.57
C ILE A 149 -2.35 0.91 -1.59
N ASP A 150 -1.70 0.33 -0.58
CA ASP A 150 -1.48 -1.12 -0.51
C ASP A 150 -2.80 -1.90 -0.44
N LYS A 151 -3.82 -1.40 0.26
CA LYS A 151 -5.14 -2.03 0.30
C LYS A 151 -5.83 -2.00 -1.06
N CYS A 152 -5.74 -0.91 -1.80
CA CYS A 152 -6.27 -0.82 -3.16
C CYS A 152 -5.53 -1.76 -4.12
N ILE A 153 -4.21 -1.91 -3.98
CA ILE A 153 -3.43 -2.92 -4.70
C ILE A 153 -3.95 -4.33 -4.38
N LEU A 154 -4.11 -4.68 -3.11
CA LEU A 154 -4.66 -5.98 -2.69
C LEU A 154 -6.05 -6.25 -3.28
N LYS A 155 -6.90 -5.23 -3.43
CA LYS A 155 -8.22 -5.38 -4.09
C LYS A 155 -8.11 -5.57 -5.60
N ALA A 156 -7.23 -4.81 -6.25
CA ALA A 156 -6.98 -4.97 -7.68
C ALA A 156 -6.47 -6.38 -8.02
N LEU A 157 -5.57 -6.93 -7.21
CA LEU A 157 -5.02 -8.28 -7.38
C LEU A 157 -6.06 -9.39 -7.34
N ILE A 158 -7.18 -9.18 -6.61
CA ILE A 158 -8.31 -10.12 -6.58
C ILE A 158 -9.43 -9.75 -7.56
N GLY A 159 -9.11 -8.97 -8.60
CA GLY A 159 -10.04 -8.58 -9.67
C GLY A 159 -11.09 -7.54 -9.26
N LYS A 160 -10.86 -6.79 -8.18
CA LYS A 160 -11.79 -5.76 -7.70
C LYS A 160 -11.25 -4.36 -7.99
N ASP A 161 -12.11 -3.53 -8.58
CA ASP A 161 -11.78 -2.13 -8.78
C ASP A 161 -11.67 -1.40 -7.43
N ALA A 162 -10.80 -0.40 -7.38
CA ALA A 162 -10.59 0.42 -6.21
C ALA A 162 -10.42 1.90 -6.58
N LEU A 163 -10.88 2.81 -5.72
CA LEU A 163 -10.74 4.25 -5.81
C LEU A 163 -9.87 4.75 -4.65
N ILE A 164 -8.84 5.52 -4.98
CA ILE A 164 -8.00 6.26 -4.06
C ILE A 164 -8.32 7.75 -4.20
N MET A 165 -8.91 8.34 -3.17
CA MET A 165 -9.03 9.78 -3.03
C MET A 165 -7.81 10.29 -2.26
N THR A 166 -7.07 11.23 -2.83
CA THR A 166 -5.86 11.76 -2.21
C THR A 166 -5.77 13.27 -2.38
N SER A 167 -4.97 13.94 -1.55
CA SER A 167 -4.73 15.39 -1.61
C SER A 167 -3.24 15.72 -1.39
N GLY A 168 -2.86 16.99 -1.53
CA GLY A 168 -1.52 17.50 -1.17
C GLY A 168 -0.41 17.04 -2.11
N GLY A 169 -0.70 16.87 -3.41
CA GLY A 169 0.28 16.40 -4.38
C GLY A 169 0.63 14.89 -4.27
N MET A 170 -0.10 14.14 -3.45
CA MET A 170 0.13 12.71 -3.22
C MET A 170 -0.29 11.79 -4.38
N VAL A 171 -0.82 12.34 -5.47
CA VAL A 171 -1.19 11.58 -6.68
C VAL A 171 0.03 10.91 -7.29
N GLU A 172 1.13 11.65 -7.49
CA GLU A 172 2.34 11.11 -8.09
C GLU A 172 2.99 10.05 -7.18
N HIS A 173 2.97 10.27 -5.87
CA HIS A 173 3.43 9.27 -4.91
C HIS A 173 2.60 7.97 -4.99
N THR A 174 1.28 8.11 -5.12
CA THR A 174 0.36 6.98 -5.27
C THR A 174 0.64 6.20 -6.56
N MET A 175 0.76 6.91 -7.69
CA MET A 175 1.10 6.31 -8.98
C MET A 175 2.45 5.59 -8.93
N LYS A 176 3.47 6.25 -8.36
CA LYS A 176 4.80 5.68 -8.20
C LYS A 176 4.76 4.40 -7.36
N ARG A 177 4.07 4.40 -6.23
CA ARG A 177 3.98 3.21 -5.35
C ARG A 177 3.29 2.02 -6.05
N ILE A 178 2.21 2.25 -6.80
CA ILE A 178 1.54 1.20 -7.58
C ILE A 178 2.45 0.69 -8.71
N SER A 179 3.17 1.58 -9.38
CA SER A 179 4.12 1.24 -10.43
C SER A 179 5.31 0.43 -9.91
N ASP A 180 5.89 0.84 -8.78
CA ASP A 180 6.99 0.14 -8.12
C ASP A 180 6.56 -1.28 -7.72
N TYR A 181 5.35 -1.44 -7.14
CA TYR A 181 4.81 -2.77 -6.85
C TYR A 181 4.64 -3.63 -8.12
N GLY A 182 4.09 -3.08 -9.21
CA GLY A 182 3.93 -3.82 -10.46
C GLY A 182 5.26 -4.30 -11.04
N ARG A 183 6.32 -3.49 -10.91
CA ARG A 183 7.69 -3.86 -11.30
C ARG A 183 8.27 -4.97 -10.42
N GLU A 184 8.09 -4.87 -9.11
CA GLU A 184 8.62 -5.82 -8.12
C GLU A 184 7.92 -7.19 -8.20
N SER A 185 6.59 -7.19 -8.35
CA SER A 185 5.76 -8.40 -8.41
C SER A 185 5.67 -9.02 -9.80
N GLY A 186 5.97 -8.26 -10.86
CA GLY A 186 5.73 -8.66 -12.26
C GLY A 186 4.25 -8.63 -12.67
N VAL A 187 3.35 -8.12 -11.83
CA VAL A 187 1.92 -7.99 -12.11
C VAL A 187 1.61 -6.65 -12.77
N VAL A 188 0.79 -6.66 -13.81
CA VAL A 188 0.29 -5.44 -14.46
C VAL A 188 -0.96 -4.95 -13.72
N ILE A 189 -0.84 -3.82 -13.04
CA ILE A 189 -1.97 -3.13 -12.39
C ILE A 189 -2.27 -1.84 -13.15
N TYR A 190 -3.53 -1.66 -13.53
CA TYR A 190 -3.98 -0.47 -14.25
C TYR A 190 -4.34 0.65 -13.26
N ALA A 191 -3.43 1.63 -13.11
CA ALA A 191 -3.69 2.86 -12.37
C ALA A 191 -4.22 3.95 -13.32
N VAL A 192 -5.41 4.48 -13.03
CA VAL A 192 -6.10 5.48 -13.85
C VAL A 192 -6.26 6.76 -13.06
N ARG A 193 -5.56 7.82 -13.48
CA ARG A 193 -5.76 9.16 -12.92
C ARG A 193 -7.04 9.76 -13.48
N LEU A 194 -7.94 10.14 -12.60
CA LEU A 194 -9.17 10.84 -12.95
C LEU A 194 -8.86 12.34 -13.07
N ARG A 195 -9.03 12.89 -14.27
CA ARG A 195 -8.85 14.32 -14.54
C ARG A 195 -10.19 15.07 -14.41
N ARG A 196 -10.07 16.37 -14.13
CA ARG A 196 -11.16 17.35 -14.15
C ARG A 196 -11.75 17.43 -15.57
N CYS A 197 -13.07 17.43 -15.68
CA CYS A 197 -13.75 17.79 -16.92
C CYS A 197 -13.79 19.32 -17.03
N GLU A 198 -13.10 19.90 -18.00
CA GLU A 198 -13.40 21.23 -18.50
C GLU A 198 -14.21 21.07 -19.78
N ASN A 199 -15.51 21.36 -19.67
CA ASN A 199 -16.53 21.30 -20.72
C ASN A 199 -16.91 19.92 -21.28
N SER A 200 -18.20 19.83 -21.62
CA SER A 200 -18.91 18.68 -22.17
C SER A 200 -18.27 18.19 -23.47
N GLU A 201 -17.39 17.20 -23.40
CA GLU A 201 -17.27 16.04 -24.30
C GLU A 201 -15.91 15.33 -24.10
N ILE A 202 -15.97 13.99 -24.01
CA ILE A 202 -14.87 13.01 -24.14
C ILE A 202 -13.84 13.00 -22.99
N TYR A 203 -13.96 12.01 -22.09
CA TYR A 203 -12.87 11.59 -21.21
C TYR A 203 -11.74 10.96 -22.05
N GLY A 204 -10.56 11.61 -22.06
CA GLY A 204 -9.32 10.95 -22.45
C GLY A 204 -8.90 9.95 -21.37
N MET A 205 -9.13 8.66 -21.62
CA MET A 205 -8.51 7.57 -20.86
C MET A 205 -7.04 7.47 -21.27
N GLU A 206 -6.13 8.21 -20.63
CA GLU A 206 -4.71 7.92 -20.76
C GLU A 206 -4.40 6.66 -19.95
N SER A 207 -4.42 5.52 -20.65
CA SER A 207 -3.77 4.30 -20.19
C SER A 207 -2.27 4.52 -20.34
N THR A 208 -1.53 4.74 -19.25
CA THR A 208 -0.07 4.74 -19.34
C THR A 208 0.40 3.33 -19.64
N SER A 209 0.80 3.15 -20.89
CA SER A 209 1.58 2.08 -21.52
C SER A 209 1.99 0.89 -20.63
N SER A 210 1.46 -0.27 -21.02
CA SER A 210 2.09 -1.58 -20.86
C SER A 210 3.58 -1.51 -21.23
N ILE A 211 4.46 -1.70 -20.25
CA ILE A 211 5.88 -1.94 -20.51
C ILE A 211 6.02 -3.42 -20.79
N THR A 212 6.07 -3.75 -22.08
CA THR A 212 6.34 -5.10 -22.60
C THR A 212 7.73 -5.58 -22.17
N ARG A 213 7.79 -6.86 -21.80
CA ARG A 213 9.03 -7.66 -21.75
C ARG A 213 9.79 -7.49 -23.06
N ASN A 214 11.09 -7.22 -22.97
CA ASN A 214 12.03 -7.72 -23.97
C ASN A 214 12.66 -9.02 -23.44
N PRO A 215 12.91 -10.00 -24.32
CA PRO A 215 13.23 -11.39 -23.97
C PRO A 215 14.57 -11.54 -23.23
#